data_AF-A0AA86MZB8-F1
#
_entry.id   AF-A0AA86MZB8-F1
#
_cell.length_a   1.000
_cell.length_b   1.000
_cell.length_c   1.000
_cell.angle_alpha   90.00
_cell.angle_beta   90.00
_cell.angle_gamma   90.00
#
_symmetry.space_group_name_H-M   'P 1'
#
loop_
_entity.id
_entity.type
_entity.pdbx_description
1 polymer ?
#
loop_
_entity_poly.entity_id
_entity_poly.type
_entity_poly.pdbx_seq_one_letter_code
_entity_poly.pdbx_strand_id
1 'polypeptide(L)'
;MIASPGRFFLKIIVMTTIWNIALVSCSQATQKLDEAVLYEPHFKLKVVRYYENLPLHYTGEVFRVQCASEHTANSPGHKTQDPGWRTLGNGGAIGSKNAAELVERERHNYLVVDEQTLVWIGNGVSVSFDACGQFRAWYPTSLPEELIDPVVKPDFCAPKGKADCRHYNFQGDRAPHFEDIQVSRQGAISFTVRSKAFRGERIVRVHSTDFGRTWTFTSIASQ
;
A
#
# COMPACT_ATOMS: atom_id res chain seq x y z
N MET A 1 -43.52 42.04 -51.68
CA MET A 1 -43.26 42.23 -50.24
C MET A 1 -42.68 40.94 -49.69
N ILE A 2 -41.42 40.98 -49.30
CA ILE A 2 -40.59 39.82 -48.93
C ILE A 2 -40.64 39.71 -47.40
N ALA A 3 -41.14 38.58 -46.88
CA ALA A 3 -41.16 38.30 -45.45
C ALA A 3 -39.89 37.55 -45.04
N SER A 4 -39.30 38.02 -43.94
CA SER A 4 -37.96 37.72 -43.42
C SER A 4 -37.83 36.31 -42.77
N PRO A 5 -36.77 35.52 -43.07
CA PRO A 5 -36.47 34.29 -42.35
C PRO A 5 -35.40 34.58 -41.28
N GLY A 6 -35.82 35.09 -40.13
CA GLY A 6 -34.85 35.54 -39.12
C GLY A 6 -35.37 35.37 -37.71
N ARG A 7 -35.60 34.14 -37.25
CA ARG A 7 -35.83 33.84 -35.82
C ARG A 7 -35.79 32.37 -35.38
N PHE A 8 -35.48 31.42 -36.26
CA PHE A 8 -35.47 29.99 -35.88
C PHE A 8 -34.08 29.41 -35.56
N PHE A 9 -32.99 30.07 -35.93
CA PHE A 9 -31.64 29.48 -35.77
C PHE A 9 -30.96 29.75 -34.42
N LEU A 10 -31.46 30.68 -33.59
CA LEU A 10 -30.77 31.09 -32.37
C LEU A 10 -31.13 30.27 -31.11
N LYS A 11 -32.19 29.45 -31.15
CA LYS A 11 -32.61 28.64 -29.99
C LYS A 11 -32.03 27.23 -29.96
N ILE A 12 -31.52 26.71 -31.07
CA ILE A 12 -31.02 25.33 -31.16
C ILE A 12 -29.54 25.22 -30.73
N ILE A 13 -28.76 26.30 -30.86
CA ILE A 13 -27.32 26.28 -30.56
C ILE A 13 -27.01 26.44 -29.06
N VAL A 14 -27.93 27.04 -28.27
CA VAL A 14 -27.72 27.26 -26.83
C VAL A 14 -28.06 26.02 -25.99
N MET A 15 -28.83 25.08 -26.52
CA MET A 15 -29.26 23.87 -25.77
C MET A 15 -28.31 22.67 -25.92
N THR A 16 -27.45 22.64 -26.94
CA THR A 16 -26.55 21.50 -27.21
C THR A 16 -25.15 21.64 -26.61
N THR A 17 -24.72 22.83 -26.21
CA THR A 17 -23.44 23.06 -25.52
C THR A 17 -23.51 22.91 -24.00
N ILE A 18 -24.69 23.05 -23.39
CA ILE A 18 -24.87 22.89 -21.94
C ILE A 18 -25.02 21.41 -21.53
N TRP A 19 -25.44 20.53 -22.44
CA TRP A 19 -25.67 19.12 -22.08
C TRP A 19 -24.41 18.24 -22.09
N ASN A 20 -23.36 18.60 -22.85
CA ASN A 20 -22.14 17.80 -22.93
C ASN A 20 -21.08 18.15 -21.85
N ILE A 21 -21.25 19.24 -21.11
CA ILE A 21 -20.34 19.61 -20.01
C ILE A 21 -20.79 18.98 -18.67
N ALA A 22 -22.01 18.46 -18.60
CA ALA A 22 -22.60 17.90 -17.37
C ALA A 22 -22.34 16.40 -17.14
N LEU A 23 -21.68 15.69 -18.06
CA LEU A 23 -21.50 14.22 -17.96
C LEU A 23 -20.05 13.77 -17.63
N VAL A 24 -19.11 14.69 -17.44
CA VAL A 24 -17.70 14.36 -17.11
C VAL A 24 -17.37 14.60 -15.64
N SER A 25 -18.32 15.07 -14.83
CA SER A 25 -18.07 15.49 -13.45
C SER A 25 -19.12 14.91 -12.48
N CYS A 26 -18.85 13.70 -11.95
CA CYS A 26 -19.20 13.30 -10.56
C CYS A 26 -18.92 11.83 -10.18
N SER A 27 -18.30 10.99 -11.02
CA SER A 27 -17.82 9.70 -10.49
C SER A 27 -16.64 9.99 -9.55
N GLN A 28 -16.79 9.73 -8.24
CA GLN A 28 -15.66 9.88 -7.32
C GLN A 28 -14.49 9.04 -7.84
N ALA A 29 -13.30 9.65 -7.98
CA ALA A 29 -12.08 8.94 -8.39
C ALA A 29 -11.72 7.78 -7.43
N THR A 30 -12.28 7.80 -6.23
CA THR A 30 -12.17 6.74 -5.23
C THR A 30 -13.50 6.63 -4.50
N GLN A 31 -14.06 5.43 -4.42
CA GLN A 31 -15.29 5.14 -3.69
C GLN A 31 -15.02 4.03 -2.66
N LYS A 32 -15.34 4.26 -1.38
CA LYS A 32 -15.33 3.21 -0.36
C LYS A 32 -16.46 2.20 -0.63
N LEU A 33 -16.14 0.92 -0.62
CA LEU A 33 -17.09 -0.17 -0.91
C LEU A 33 -17.64 -0.77 0.39
N ASP A 34 -16.76 -1.32 1.21
CA ASP A 34 -17.08 -1.93 2.50
C ASP A 34 -15.83 -1.95 3.40
N GLU A 35 -15.99 -2.38 4.66
CA GLU A 35 -14.89 -2.60 5.59
C GLU A 35 -15.17 -3.77 6.54
N ALA A 36 -14.11 -4.35 7.11
CA ALA A 36 -14.19 -5.42 8.10
C ALA A 36 -13.06 -5.28 9.13
N VAL A 37 -13.37 -5.64 10.38
CA VAL A 37 -12.40 -5.62 11.48
C VAL A 37 -11.43 -6.79 11.32
N LEU A 38 -10.13 -6.49 11.43
CA LEU A 38 -9.04 -7.46 11.39
C LEU A 38 -8.57 -7.83 12.81
N TYR A 39 -8.58 -6.86 13.74
CA TYR A 39 -8.13 -7.00 15.13
C TYR A 39 -8.68 -5.86 16.01
N GLU A 40 -9.13 -6.15 17.25
CA GLU A 40 -9.67 -5.13 18.18
C GLU A 40 -9.62 -5.58 19.67
N PRO A 41 -8.52 -5.29 20.38
CA PRO A 41 -8.57 -5.06 21.83
C PRO A 41 -7.94 -3.72 22.27
N HIS A 42 -6.63 -3.50 22.06
CA HIS A 42 -5.90 -2.30 22.55
C HIS A 42 -5.70 -1.22 21.49
N PHE A 43 -5.59 -1.64 20.23
CA PHE A 43 -5.67 -0.81 19.04
C PHE A 43 -6.48 -1.58 18.00
N LYS A 44 -6.94 -0.89 16.97
CA LYS A 44 -7.87 -1.44 16.00
C LYS A 44 -7.19 -1.58 14.66
N LEU A 45 -7.32 -2.76 14.05
CA LEU A 45 -6.99 -2.98 12.65
C LEU A 45 -8.26 -3.25 11.87
N LYS A 46 -8.35 -2.69 10.67
CA LYS A 46 -9.41 -3.01 9.73
C LYS A 46 -8.89 -3.10 8.32
N VAL A 47 -9.60 -3.84 7.50
CA VAL A 47 -9.46 -3.80 6.05
C VAL A 47 -10.60 -2.99 5.49
N VAL A 48 -10.29 -2.06 4.59
CA VAL A 48 -11.27 -1.25 3.86
C VAL A 48 -11.09 -1.48 2.37
N ARG A 49 -12.18 -1.80 1.66
CA ARG A 49 -12.20 -1.90 0.20
C ARG A 49 -12.59 -0.57 -0.42
N TYR A 50 -11.91 -0.25 -1.51
CA TYR A 50 -12.21 0.90 -2.34
C TYR A 50 -12.27 0.47 -3.80
N TYR A 51 -13.13 1.12 -4.57
CA TYR A 51 -13.00 1.18 -6.02
C TYR A 51 -12.22 2.45 -6.38
N GLU A 52 -11.12 2.29 -7.10
CA GLU A 52 -10.32 3.40 -7.62
C GLU A 52 -10.51 3.51 -9.14
N ASN A 53 -10.80 4.73 -9.59
CA ASN A 53 -10.81 5.11 -10.99
C ASN A 53 -9.84 6.28 -11.18
N LEU A 54 -8.62 5.95 -11.56
CA LEU A 54 -7.55 6.87 -11.90
C LEU A 54 -7.36 6.85 -13.43
N PRO A 55 -7.96 7.81 -14.16
CA PRO A 55 -7.90 7.84 -15.62
C PRO A 55 -6.46 7.68 -16.13
N LEU A 56 -6.27 6.82 -17.14
CA LEU A 56 -4.97 6.51 -17.76
C LEU A 56 -3.95 5.78 -16.87
N HIS A 57 -4.27 5.45 -15.61
CA HIS A 57 -3.36 4.80 -14.67
C HIS A 57 -3.88 3.46 -14.17
N TYR A 58 -5.08 3.45 -13.59
CA TYR A 58 -5.65 2.27 -12.96
C TYR A 58 -7.16 2.40 -12.77
N THR A 59 -7.86 1.31 -13.01
CA THR A 59 -9.28 1.20 -12.68
C THR A 59 -9.53 -0.18 -12.08
N GLY A 60 -10.05 -0.23 -10.85
CA GLY A 60 -10.34 -1.50 -10.20
C GLY A 60 -10.53 -1.41 -8.69
N GLU A 61 -10.74 -2.58 -8.09
CA GLU A 61 -10.91 -2.72 -6.65
C GLU A 61 -9.56 -2.91 -5.94
N VAL A 62 -9.36 -2.12 -4.90
CA VAL A 62 -8.19 -2.16 -4.04
C VAL A 62 -8.61 -2.26 -2.59
N PHE A 63 -7.68 -2.62 -1.73
CA PHE A 63 -7.89 -2.54 -0.29
C PHE A 63 -6.79 -1.73 0.39
N ARG A 64 -7.11 -1.25 1.58
CA ARG A 64 -6.18 -0.66 2.54
C ARG A 64 -6.36 -1.38 3.86
N VAL A 65 -5.24 -1.75 4.49
CA VAL A 65 -5.23 -2.14 5.90
C VAL A 65 -4.93 -0.87 6.69
N GLN A 66 -5.79 -0.56 7.65
CA GLN A 66 -5.70 0.66 8.44
C GLN A 66 -5.61 0.30 9.92
N CYS A 67 -4.87 1.11 10.67
CA CYS A 67 -4.79 1.02 12.11
C CYS A 67 -5.22 2.30 12.81
N ALA A 68 -5.90 2.17 13.95
CA ALA A 68 -6.23 3.26 14.84
C ALA A 68 -5.89 2.96 16.30
N SER A 69 -5.48 4.00 17.02
CA SER A 69 -5.29 4.05 18.48
C SER A 69 -5.44 5.48 18.99
N GLU A 70 -5.22 5.67 20.29
CA GLU A 70 -5.13 7.02 20.89
C GLU A 70 -4.05 7.88 20.22
N HIS A 71 -2.93 7.28 19.81
CA HIS A 71 -1.83 8.01 19.15
C HIS A 71 -2.15 8.43 17.72
N THR A 72 -3.16 7.85 17.08
CA THR A 72 -3.61 8.24 15.75
C THR A 72 -4.85 9.12 15.77
N ALA A 73 -5.43 9.45 16.93
CA ALA A 73 -6.71 10.16 17.06
C ALA A 73 -6.78 11.48 16.26
N ASN A 74 -5.67 12.20 16.16
CA ASN A 74 -5.55 13.47 15.42
C ASN A 74 -5.04 13.31 13.97
N SER A 75 -4.89 12.07 13.48
CA SER A 75 -4.44 11.83 12.11
C SER A 75 -5.51 12.29 11.13
N PRO A 76 -5.17 13.15 10.15
CA PRO A 76 -6.15 13.63 9.18
C PRO A 76 -6.61 12.48 8.26
N GLY A 77 -7.89 12.49 7.92
CA GLY A 77 -8.42 11.62 6.87
C GLY A 77 -8.03 12.11 5.48
N HIS A 78 -8.04 11.19 4.51
CA HIS A 78 -7.92 11.49 3.08
C HIS A 78 -8.67 10.44 2.26
N LYS A 79 -8.61 10.51 0.91
CA LYS A 79 -9.45 9.71 -0.01
C LYS A 79 -9.55 8.20 0.31
N THR A 80 -8.51 7.60 0.86
CA THR A 80 -8.38 6.16 1.15
C THR A 80 -7.99 5.87 2.61
N GLN A 81 -8.23 6.83 3.50
CA GLN A 81 -7.93 6.74 4.93
C GLN A 81 -8.96 7.51 5.75
N ASP A 82 -9.61 6.82 6.68
CA ASP A 82 -10.57 7.47 7.56
C ASP A 82 -9.84 8.37 8.60
N PRO A 83 -10.41 9.49 9.04
CA PRO A 83 -9.83 10.30 10.11
C PRO A 83 -9.59 9.48 11.39
N GLY A 84 -8.46 9.69 12.05
CA GLY A 84 -8.08 8.89 13.21
C GLY A 84 -7.39 7.56 12.88
N TRP A 85 -7.25 7.22 11.59
CA TRP A 85 -6.62 5.98 11.12
C TRP A 85 -5.32 6.26 10.36
N ARG A 86 -4.45 5.26 10.29
CA ARG A 86 -3.25 5.23 9.44
C ARG A 86 -3.20 3.98 8.58
N THR A 87 -2.89 4.15 7.30
CA THR A 87 -2.71 3.03 6.37
C THR A 87 -1.39 2.30 6.64
N LEU A 88 -1.47 0.99 6.85
CA LEU A 88 -0.32 0.10 7.07
C LEU A 88 0.14 -0.62 5.80
N GLY A 89 -0.85 -1.01 5.00
CA GLY A 89 -0.66 -1.84 3.83
C GLY A 89 -1.77 -1.60 2.82
N ASN A 90 -1.49 -1.99 1.58
CA ASN A 90 -2.41 -1.85 0.48
C ASN A 90 -2.18 -2.96 -0.54
N GLY A 91 -3.19 -3.24 -1.36
CA GLY A 91 -3.06 -4.15 -2.48
C GLY A 91 -4.33 -4.21 -3.32
N GLY A 92 -4.34 -5.12 -4.29
CA GLY A 92 -5.53 -5.41 -5.09
C GLY A 92 -6.57 -6.19 -4.28
N ALA A 93 -7.84 -5.85 -4.47
CA ALA A 93 -8.98 -6.63 -3.97
C ALA A 93 -9.57 -7.56 -5.04
N ILE A 94 -8.80 -7.82 -6.11
CA ILE A 94 -9.20 -8.67 -7.24
C ILE A 94 -9.60 -10.06 -6.73
N GLY A 95 -10.80 -10.50 -7.08
CA GLY A 95 -11.34 -11.81 -6.71
C GLY A 95 -11.96 -11.88 -5.31
N SER A 96 -11.93 -10.80 -4.52
CA SER A 96 -12.57 -10.74 -3.21
C SER A 96 -13.94 -10.06 -3.30
N LYS A 97 -14.98 -10.67 -2.71
CA LYS A 97 -16.35 -10.15 -2.77
C LYS A 97 -16.65 -9.09 -1.73
N ASN A 98 -15.95 -9.13 -0.59
CA ASN A 98 -16.14 -8.26 0.57
C ASN A 98 -14.82 -8.10 1.36
N ALA A 99 -14.76 -7.12 2.27
CA ALA A 99 -13.61 -6.92 3.13
C ALA A 99 -13.35 -8.08 4.10
N ALA A 100 -14.35 -8.91 4.43
CA ALA A 100 -14.14 -10.05 5.33
C ALA A 100 -13.29 -11.15 4.69
N GLU A 101 -13.46 -11.42 3.39
CA GLU A 101 -12.57 -12.33 2.65
C GLU A 101 -11.12 -11.82 2.62
N LEU A 102 -10.94 -10.49 2.53
CA LEU A 102 -9.62 -9.88 2.63
C LEU A 102 -9.04 -9.97 4.03
N VAL A 103 -9.86 -9.80 5.08
CA VAL A 103 -9.41 -9.99 6.46
C VAL A 103 -8.78 -11.36 6.62
N GLU A 104 -9.42 -12.43 6.16
CA GLU A 104 -8.84 -13.79 6.23
C GLU A 104 -7.51 -13.89 5.49
N ARG A 105 -7.40 -13.30 4.30
CA ARG A 105 -6.16 -13.28 3.51
C ARG A 105 -5.03 -12.54 4.22
N GLU A 106 -5.34 -11.41 4.85
CA GLU A 106 -4.35 -10.52 5.47
C GLU A 106 -4.04 -10.91 6.94
N ARG A 107 -4.70 -11.93 7.52
CA ARG A 107 -4.44 -12.37 8.91
C ARG A 107 -2.99 -12.75 9.17
N HIS A 108 -2.29 -13.26 8.15
CA HIS A 108 -0.89 -13.68 8.26
C HIS A 108 0.12 -12.53 8.11
N ASN A 109 -0.36 -11.34 7.74
CA ASN A 109 0.48 -10.18 7.43
C ASN A 109 0.68 -9.26 8.64
N TYR A 110 0.29 -9.67 9.84
CA TYR A 110 0.57 -8.90 11.05
C TYR A 110 0.91 -9.79 12.24
N LEU A 111 1.66 -9.21 13.17
CA LEU A 111 1.95 -9.79 14.48
C LEU A 111 1.70 -8.71 15.53
N VAL A 112 0.81 -9.00 16.48
CA VAL A 112 0.65 -8.20 17.69
C VAL A 112 1.51 -8.80 18.78
N VAL A 113 2.49 -8.04 19.24
CA VAL A 113 3.49 -8.51 20.22
C VAL A 113 3.01 -8.19 21.64
N ASP A 114 2.41 -7.02 21.82
CA ASP A 114 1.74 -6.59 23.05
C ASP A 114 0.72 -5.48 22.76
N GLU A 115 0.23 -4.79 23.80
CA GLU A 115 -0.79 -3.76 23.72
C GLU A 115 -0.37 -2.54 22.88
N GLN A 116 0.92 -2.35 22.63
CA GLN A 116 1.47 -1.18 21.93
C GLN A 116 2.29 -1.57 20.69
N THR A 117 2.70 -2.81 20.57
CA THR A 117 3.65 -3.22 19.54
C THR A 117 2.96 -4.02 18.43
N LEU A 118 3.00 -3.46 17.22
CA LEU A 118 2.46 -4.04 16.00
C LEU A 118 3.56 -4.20 14.96
N VAL A 119 3.70 -5.40 14.40
CA VAL A 119 4.46 -5.64 13.18
C VAL A 119 3.49 -5.88 12.03
N TRP A 120 3.74 -5.21 10.90
CA TRP A 120 3.08 -5.43 9.63
C TRP A 120 4.08 -5.98 8.62
N ILE A 121 3.70 -7.06 7.93
CA ILE A 121 4.52 -7.79 6.97
C ILE A 121 3.86 -7.61 5.60
N GLY A 122 4.53 -6.91 4.69
CA GLY A 122 4.08 -6.70 3.32
C GLY A 122 5.25 -6.83 2.35
N ASN A 123 5.46 -5.81 1.50
CA ASN A 123 6.68 -5.72 0.67
C ASN A 123 7.97 -5.48 1.48
N GLY A 124 7.82 -5.27 2.78
CA GLY A 124 8.85 -5.03 3.78
C GLY A 124 8.29 -5.37 5.16
N VAL A 125 9.09 -5.17 6.20
CA VAL A 125 8.66 -5.28 7.59
C VAL A 125 8.52 -3.87 8.15
N SER A 126 7.32 -3.54 8.61
CA SER A 126 7.01 -2.28 9.30
C SER A 126 6.67 -2.57 10.75
N VAL A 127 7.23 -1.82 11.69
CA VAL A 127 6.95 -1.98 13.12
C VAL A 127 6.52 -0.65 13.73
N SER A 128 5.52 -0.71 14.60
CA SER A 128 5.13 0.35 15.52
C SER A 128 5.28 -0.14 16.95
N PHE A 129 5.79 0.72 17.82
CA PHE A 129 5.93 0.48 19.27
C PHE A 129 5.00 1.38 20.10
N ASP A 130 4.09 2.09 19.45
CA ASP A 130 3.19 3.11 20.02
C ASP A 130 1.77 2.96 19.46
N ALA A 131 1.33 1.71 19.35
CA ALA A 131 -0.01 1.31 18.92
C ALA A 131 -0.44 2.00 17.61
N CYS A 132 0.43 2.03 16.60
CA CYS A 132 0.21 2.66 15.28
C CYS A 132 0.46 4.17 15.16
N GLY A 133 0.94 4.83 16.21
CA GLY A 133 1.32 6.25 16.17
C GLY A 133 2.44 6.55 15.17
N GLN A 134 3.46 5.68 15.11
CA GLN A 134 4.58 5.76 14.17
C GLN A 134 4.97 4.38 13.66
N PHE A 135 5.37 4.33 12.40
CA PHE A 135 5.93 3.12 11.79
C PHE A 135 7.36 3.35 11.35
N ARG A 136 8.20 2.37 11.63
CA ARG A 136 9.55 2.25 11.07
C ARG A 136 9.59 1.01 10.21
N ALA A 137 10.17 1.13 9.02
CA ALA A 137 10.10 0.09 8.02
C ALA A 137 11.47 -0.25 7.45
N TRP A 138 11.64 -1.53 7.15
CA TRP A 138 12.76 -2.05 6.37
C TRP A 138 12.21 -2.69 5.09
N TYR A 139 12.91 -2.48 3.97
CA TYR A 139 12.55 -3.01 2.66
C TYR A 139 13.77 -3.69 2.02
N PRO A 140 13.60 -4.80 1.27
CA PRO A 140 14.70 -5.45 0.56
C PRO A 140 15.45 -4.53 -0.42
N THR A 141 14.79 -3.48 -0.91
CA THR A 141 15.40 -2.46 -1.78
C THR A 141 16.44 -1.58 -1.08
N SER A 142 16.61 -1.70 0.25
CA SER A 142 17.70 -1.05 0.99
C SER A 142 19.00 -1.85 0.98
N LEU A 143 18.98 -3.09 0.47
CA LEU A 143 20.19 -3.88 0.34
C LEU A 143 21.08 -3.31 -0.78
N PRO A 144 22.41 -3.43 -0.64
CA PRO A 144 23.34 -3.09 -1.70
C PRO A 144 23.08 -3.90 -2.98
N GLU A 145 23.31 -3.29 -4.15
CA GLU A 145 23.01 -3.90 -5.46
C GLU A 145 23.83 -5.16 -5.72
N GLU A 146 25.03 -5.29 -5.13
CA GLU A 146 25.88 -6.47 -5.23
C GLU A 146 25.30 -7.72 -4.56
N LEU A 147 24.29 -7.57 -3.70
CA LEU A 147 23.57 -8.67 -3.06
C LEU A 147 22.31 -9.10 -3.82
N ILE A 148 21.95 -8.38 -4.87
CA ILE A 148 20.71 -8.59 -5.63
C ILE A 148 21.05 -9.07 -7.04
N ASP A 149 20.33 -10.06 -7.53
CA ASP A 149 20.32 -10.40 -8.94
C ASP A 149 19.25 -9.54 -9.64
N PRO A 150 19.65 -8.52 -10.41
CA PRO A 150 18.69 -7.60 -11.00
C PRO A 150 17.91 -8.27 -12.14
N VAL A 151 16.65 -7.88 -12.29
CA VAL A 151 15.85 -8.25 -13.48
C VAL A 151 15.97 -7.19 -14.56
N VAL A 152 15.68 -7.57 -15.80
CA VAL A 152 15.49 -6.60 -16.89
C VAL A 152 14.28 -5.73 -16.56
N LYS A 153 14.50 -4.42 -16.42
CA LYS A 153 13.47 -3.44 -16.11
C LYS A 153 12.91 -2.82 -17.40
N PRO A 154 11.63 -2.42 -17.42
CA PRO A 154 11.05 -1.65 -18.53
C PRO A 154 11.81 -0.34 -18.81
N ASP A 155 11.71 0.18 -20.04
CA ASP A 155 12.47 1.37 -20.47
C ASP A 155 12.07 2.68 -19.74
N PHE A 156 10.90 2.74 -19.12
CA PHE A 156 10.51 3.90 -18.31
C PHE A 156 11.23 3.96 -16.94
N CYS A 157 11.90 2.87 -16.55
CA CYS A 157 12.68 2.79 -15.33
C CYS A 157 14.08 3.39 -15.51
N ALA A 158 14.62 4.01 -14.47
CA ALA A 158 16.00 4.47 -14.46
C ALA A 158 16.99 3.31 -14.73
N PRO A 159 18.09 3.54 -15.47
CA PRO A 159 18.56 4.84 -15.97
C PRO A 159 17.96 5.28 -17.33
N LYS A 160 17.22 4.41 -18.04
CA LYS A 160 16.66 4.76 -19.37
C LYS A 160 15.51 5.76 -19.26
N GLY A 161 14.68 5.62 -18.25
CA GLY A 161 13.60 6.54 -17.91
C GLY A 161 13.82 7.22 -16.56
N LYS A 162 12.74 7.73 -15.97
CA LYS A 162 12.77 8.52 -14.72
C LYS A 162 12.20 7.80 -13.50
N ALA A 163 11.57 6.63 -13.68
CA ALA A 163 10.92 5.93 -12.58
C ALA A 163 11.92 5.12 -11.74
N ASP A 164 11.81 5.22 -10.41
CA ASP A 164 12.49 4.31 -9.48
C ASP A 164 11.76 2.95 -9.46
N CYS A 165 12.38 1.97 -10.11
CA CYS A 165 11.87 0.61 -10.22
C CYS A 165 12.69 -0.40 -9.41
N ARG A 166 13.33 0.00 -8.31
CA ARG A 166 14.08 -0.95 -7.46
C ARG A 166 13.23 -2.12 -6.96
N HIS A 167 11.95 -1.89 -6.73
CA HIS A 167 10.99 -2.91 -6.31
C HIS A 167 10.71 -4.01 -7.36
N TYR A 168 11.00 -3.78 -8.65
CA TYR A 168 10.80 -4.79 -9.70
C TYR A 168 11.63 -6.06 -9.48
N ASN A 169 12.76 -5.96 -8.79
CA ASN A 169 13.59 -7.12 -8.47
C ASN A 169 12.87 -8.13 -7.56
N PHE A 170 11.81 -7.71 -6.85
CA PHE A 170 11.15 -8.42 -5.76
C PHE A 170 9.66 -8.70 -6.05
N GLN A 171 9.29 -8.91 -7.31
CA GLN A 171 7.92 -9.20 -7.72
C GLN A 171 7.70 -10.68 -8.05
N GLY A 172 6.44 -11.14 -8.02
CA GLY A 172 6.07 -12.50 -8.40
C GLY A 172 6.73 -13.55 -7.51
N ASP A 173 7.37 -14.54 -8.12
CA ASP A 173 8.08 -15.60 -7.41
C ASP A 173 9.39 -15.15 -6.75
N ARG A 174 9.79 -13.88 -6.95
CA ARG A 174 10.93 -13.22 -6.31
C ARG A 174 10.51 -12.38 -5.10
N ALA A 175 9.22 -12.35 -4.74
CA ALA A 175 8.74 -11.64 -3.56
C ALA A 175 9.47 -12.11 -2.29
N PRO A 176 9.82 -11.18 -1.38
CA PRO A 176 10.49 -11.55 -0.14
C PRO A 176 9.57 -12.34 0.77
N HIS A 177 10.10 -13.38 1.40
CA HIS A 177 9.47 -14.08 2.50
C HIS A 177 10.17 -13.69 3.80
N PHE A 178 9.39 -13.30 4.79
CA PHE A 178 9.86 -12.85 6.10
C PHE A 178 9.52 -13.90 7.15
N GLU A 179 10.52 -14.34 7.90
CA GLU A 179 10.39 -15.39 8.91
C GLU A 179 11.19 -15.04 10.17
N ASP A 180 11.04 -15.85 11.23
CA ASP A 180 11.75 -15.69 12.51
C ASP A 180 11.66 -14.27 13.10
N ILE A 181 10.51 -13.62 12.94
CA ILE A 181 10.30 -12.26 13.43
C ILE A 181 10.25 -12.30 14.96
N GLN A 182 11.23 -11.65 15.58
CA GLN A 182 11.35 -11.49 17.02
C GLN A 182 11.35 -10.00 17.35
N VAL A 183 10.53 -9.61 18.31
CA VAL A 183 10.41 -8.23 18.77
C VAL A 183 10.43 -8.20 20.28
N SER A 184 11.15 -7.22 20.83
CA SER A 184 11.25 -6.97 22.26
C SER A 184 10.65 -5.62 22.62
N ARG A 185 10.16 -5.49 23.87
CA ARG A 185 9.65 -4.22 24.41
C ARG A 185 10.72 -3.13 24.51
N GLN A 186 11.99 -3.52 24.54
CA GLN A 186 13.14 -2.61 24.58
C GLN A 186 13.47 -2.01 23.21
N GLY A 187 12.64 -2.23 22.19
CA GLY A 187 12.81 -1.64 20.87
C GLY A 187 13.71 -2.44 19.94
N ALA A 188 14.14 -3.65 20.33
CA ALA A 188 14.85 -4.53 19.42
C ALA A 188 13.87 -5.33 18.56
N ILE A 189 14.18 -5.45 17.27
CA ILE A 189 13.47 -6.27 16.29
C ILE A 189 14.49 -6.99 15.43
N SER A 190 14.27 -8.27 15.14
CA SER A 190 15.06 -9.03 14.18
C SER A 190 14.19 -9.98 13.39
N PHE A 191 14.57 -10.26 12.16
CA PHE A 191 13.89 -11.20 11.29
C PHE A 191 14.83 -11.72 10.21
N THR A 192 14.42 -12.81 9.59
CA THR A 192 15.11 -13.43 8.46
C THR A 192 14.31 -13.15 7.19
N VAL A 193 15.01 -12.87 6.09
CA VAL A 193 14.44 -12.63 4.77
C VAL A 193 15.01 -13.61 3.77
N ARG A 194 14.13 -14.26 3.01
CA ARG A 194 14.47 -15.09 1.86
C ARG A 194 13.86 -14.50 0.59
N SER A 195 14.59 -14.57 -0.51
CA SER A 195 14.07 -14.19 -1.82
C SER A 195 14.95 -14.79 -2.90
N LYS A 196 14.33 -15.25 -4.00
CA LYS A 196 15.05 -15.61 -5.24
C LYS A 196 15.76 -14.43 -5.90
N ALA A 197 15.51 -13.20 -5.42
CA ALA A 197 16.22 -12.02 -5.85
C ALA A 197 17.59 -11.86 -5.21
N PHE A 198 17.88 -12.59 -4.13
CA PHE A 198 19.18 -12.52 -3.47
C PHE A 198 20.19 -13.39 -4.20
N ARG A 199 21.35 -12.79 -4.48
CA ARG A 199 22.43 -13.44 -5.24
C ARG A 199 22.94 -14.67 -4.51
N GLY A 200 23.00 -15.80 -5.21
CA GLY A 200 23.52 -17.06 -4.67
C GLY A 200 22.69 -17.63 -3.54
N GLU A 201 21.36 -17.51 -3.63
CA GLU A 201 20.38 -18.08 -2.67
C GLU A 201 20.64 -17.66 -1.21
N ARG A 202 21.22 -16.47 -1.02
CA ARG A 202 21.54 -15.97 0.32
C ARG A 202 20.28 -15.76 1.14
N ILE A 203 20.42 -16.03 2.43
CA ILE A 203 19.47 -15.64 3.46
C ILE A 203 19.98 -14.34 4.08
N VAL A 204 19.10 -13.37 4.31
CA VAL A 204 19.47 -12.10 4.94
C VAL A 204 18.86 -12.03 6.32
N ARG A 205 19.68 -11.94 7.36
CA ARG A 205 19.22 -11.62 8.71
C ARG A 205 19.27 -10.11 8.92
N VAL A 206 18.14 -9.52 9.29
CA VAL A 206 17.99 -8.09 9.54
C VAL A 206 17.71 -7.89 11.02
N HIS A 207 18.30 -6.84 11.60
CA HIS A 207 17.99 -6.44 12.97
C HIS A 207 18.05 -4.92 13.14
N SER A 208 17.37 -4.47 14.19
CA SER A 208 17.44 -3.12 14.75
C SER A 208 17.40 -3.25 16.26
N THR A 209 18.14 -2.38 16.96
CA THR A 209 18.16 -2.29 18.43
C THR A 209 17.68 -0.93 18.93
N ASP A 210 17.09 -0.11 18.06
CA ASP A 210 16.75 1.29 18.33
C ASP A 210 15.35 1.66 17.83
N PHE A 211 14.39 0.75 18.03
CA PHE A 211 12.99 0.91 17.63
C PHE A 211 12.81 1.03 16.11
N GLY A 212 13.68 0.39 15.32
CA GLY A 212 13.63 0.42 13.85
C GLY A 212 14.16 1.72 13.23
N ARG A 213 14.86 2.58 13.98
CA ARG A 213 15.41 3.82 13.43
C ARG A 213 16.60 3.53 12.52
N THR A 214 17.44 2.58 12.91
CA THR A 214 18.55 2.06 12.10
C THR A 214 18.39 0.56 11.92
N TRP A 215 18.83 0.08 10.76
CA TRP A 215 18.74 -1.32 10.38
C TRP A 215 20.11 -1.82 9.94
N THR A 216 20.51 -2.95 10.48
CA THR A 216 21.73 -3.67 10.14
C THR A 216 21.36 -5.04 9.60
N PHE A 217 22.20 -5.56 8.72
CA PHE A 217 21.94 -6.85 8.10
C PHE A 217 23.21 -7.69 7.98
N THR A 218 23.02 -8.99 7.90
CA THR A 218 24.09 -9.97 7.64
C THR A 218 23.57 -10.98 6.63
N SER A 219 24.35 -11.23 5.58
CA SER A 219 24.04 -12.27 4.59
C SER A 219 24.67 -13.59 4.99
N ILE A 220 23.88 -14.64 4.98
CA ILE A 220 24.30 -16.02 5.28
C ILE A 220 24.15 -16.81 3.99
N ALA A 221 25.18 -17.54 3.58
CA ALA A 221 25.05 -18.48 2.46
C ALA A 221 24.07 -19.59 2.85
N SER A 222 23.10 -19.90 2.00
CA SER A 222 22.31 -21.13 2.20
C SER A 222 23.25 -22.32 2.07
N GLN A 223 23.24 -23.21 3.06
CA GLN A 223 23.95 -24.49 2.98
C GLN A 223 23.24 -25.44 2.01
#